data_AF-A0A1J4SZH1-F1
#
_entry.id   AF-A0A1J4SZH1-F1
#
_cell.length_a   1.000
_cell.length_b   1.000
_cell.length_c   1.000
_cell.angle_alpha   90.00
_cell.angle_beta   90.00
_cell.angle_gamma   90.00
#
_symmetry.space_group_name_H-M   'P 1'
#
loop_
_entity.id
_entity.type
_entity.pdbx_description
1 polymer ?
#
loop_
_entity_poly.entity_id
_entity_poly.type
_entity_poly.pdbx_seq_one_letter_code
_entity_poly.pdbx_strand_id
1 'polypeptide(L)'
;MREQEDLRLMYACAFAGEAGRVVLADLEARAFVRETSFHPDPQRAAFNEGRRSLALHVRLMLEPLAESGRENATGGAGATA
;
A
#
# COMPACT_ATOMS: atom_id res chain seq x y z
N MET A 1 19.49 7.35 -7.67
CA MET A 1 18.29 6.79 -7.02
C MET A 1 17.15 7.06 -7.98
N ARG A 2 16.34 6.07 -8.39
CA ARG A 2 15.08 6.41 -9.08
C ARG A 2 14.20 7.12 -8.05
N GLU A 3 13.61 8.24 -8.42
CA GLU A 3 12.78 9.00 -7.49
C GLU A 3 11.61 8.11 -7.05
N GLN A 4 11.20 8.22 -5.79
CA GLN A 4 10.19 7.35 -5.20
C GLN A 4 8.86 7.37 -6.00
N GLU A 5 8.59 8.48 -6.66
CA GLU A 5 7.44 8.69 -7.55
C GLU A 5 7.54 7.87 -8.84
N ASP A 6 8.72 7.81 -9.47
CA ASP A 6 8.96 6.96 -10.65
C ASP A 6 8.67 5.49 -10.34
N LEU A 7 9.12 5.03 -9.17
CA LEU A 7 8.85 3.66 -8.75
C LEU A 7 7.35 3.43 -8.56
N ARG A 8 6.62 4.33 -7.91
CA ARG A 8 5.15 4.23 -7.77
C ARG A 8 4.45 4.16 -9.13
N LEU A 9 4.85 4.99 -10.09
CA LEU A 9 4.34 4.94 -11.46
C LEU A 9 4.60 3.57 -12.11
N MET A 10 5.79 3.01 -11.95
CA MET A 10 6.11 1.68 -12.47
C MET A 10 5.28 0.57 -11.82
N TYR A 11 5.05 0.64 -10.51
CA TYR A 11 4.16 -0.29 -9.81
C TYR A 11 2.73 -0.18 -10.36
N ALA A 12 2.20 1.04 -10.49
CA ALA A 12 0.88 1.27 -11.07
C ALA A 12 0.78 0.71 -12.50
N CYS A 13 1.76 0.98 -13.36
CA CYS A 13 1.81 0.44 -14.71
C CYS A 13 1.85 -1.10 -14.73
N ALA A 14 2.67 -1.73 -13.88
CA ALA A 14 2.80 -3.19 -13.83
C ALA A 14 1.49 -3.89 -13.43
N PHE A 15 0.70 -3.28 -12.56
CA PHE A 15 -0.53 -3.86 -12.02
C PHE A 15 -1.83 -3.32 -12.67
N ALA A 16 -1.74 -2.42 -13.65
CA ALA A 16 -2.91 -1.83 -14.32
C ALA A 16 -3.71 -2.83 -15.18
N GLY A 17 -3.02 -3.80 -15.80
CA GLY A 17 -3.61 -4.80 -16.69
C GLY A 17 -4.31 -5.95 -15.96
N GLU A 18 -5.12 -6.71 -16.69
CA GLU A 18 -5.82 -7.90 -16.13
C GLU A 18 -4.85 -8.90 -15.51
N ALA A 19 -3.80 -9.30 -16.23
CA ALA A 19 -2.78 -10.20 -15.72
C ALA A 19 -2.11 -9.65 -14.44
N GLY A 20 -1.83 -8.34 -14.41
CA GLY A 20 -1.30 -7.66 -13.23
C GLY A 20 -2.25 -7.80 -12.04
N ARG A 21 -3.54 -7.50 -12.22
CA ARG A 21 -4.57 -7.64 -11.17
C ARG A 21 -4.68 -9.08 -10.64
N VAL A 22 -4.63 -10.08 -11.53
CA VAL A 22 -4.65 -11.50 -11.14
C VAL A 22 -3.43 -11.86 -10.31
N VAL A 23 -2.23 -11.45 -10.74
CA VAL A 23 -0.99 -11.70 -9.99
C VAL A 23 -1.01 -10.98 -8.64
N LEU A 24 -1.49 -9.73 -8.57
CA LEU A 24 -1.62 -9.01 -7.32
C LEU A 24 -2.55 -9.74 -6.33
N ALA A 25 -3.71 -10.21 -6.81
CA ALA A 25 -4.64 -10.98 -5.98
C ALA A 25 -4.02 -12.29 -5.46
N ASP A 26 -3.26 -13.02 -6.29
CA ASP A 26 -2.53 -14.22 -5.86
C ASP A 26 -1.46 -13.90 -4.80
N LEU A 27 -0.68 -12.83 -5.01
CA LEU A 27 0.32 -12.37 -4.03
C LEU A 27 -0.34 -12.03 -2.69
N GLU A 28 -1.45 -11.30 -2.70
CA GLU A 28 -2.18 -10.90 -1.48
C GLU A 28 -2.72 -12.11 -0.71
N ALA A 29 -3.29 -13.08 -1.42
CA ALA A 29 -3.82 -14.30 -0.83
C ALA A 29 -2.71 -15.11 -0.16
N ARG A 30 -1.58 -15.30 -0.84
CA ARG A 30 -0.49 -16.12 -0.28
C ARG A 30 0.30 -15.41 0.82
N ALA A 31 0.21 -14.09 0.91
CA ALA A 31 0.91 -13.27 1.90
C ALA A 31 0.04 -12.90 3.11
N PHE A 32 -1.13 -13.53 3.27
CA PHE A 32 -2.03 -13.33 4.40
C PHE A 32 -2.50 -11.88 4.57
N VAL A 33 -2.57 -11.08 3.50
CA VAL A 33 -2.83 -9.63 3.60
C VAL A 33 -4.14 -9.31 4.33
N ARG A 34 -5.15 -10.19 4.21
CA ARG A 34 -6.47 -10.07 4.85
C ARG A 34 -6.76 -11.15 5.90
N GLU A 35 -5.76 -11.97 6.25
CA GLU A 35 -5.93 -13.13 7.12
C GLU A 35 -4.87 -13.15 8.22
N THR A 36 -4.94 -14.09 9.15
CA THR A 36 -3.86 -14.30 10.13
C THR A 36 -2.69 -15.03 9.48
N SER A 37 -1.48 -14.56 9.77
CA SER A 37 -0.21 -15.20 9.39
C SER A 37 0.27 -16.22 10.43
N PHE A 38 -0.46 -16.34 11.55
CA PHE A 38 -0.07 -17.13 12.71
C PHE A 38 0.22 -18.58 12.33
N HIS A 39 1.30 -19.10 12.91
CA HIS A 39 1.65 -20.51 12.81
C HIS A 39 2.33 -20.95 14.12
N PRO A 40 2.09 -22.18 14.63
CA PRO A 40 2.70 -22.66 15.88
C PRO A 40 4.23 -22.72 15.83
N ASP A 41 4.78 -23.04 14.66
CA ASP A 41 6.22 -22.93 14.38
C ASP A 41 6.63 -21.46 14.16
N PRO A 42 7.48 -20.89 15.03
CA PRO A 42 7.87 -19.48 14.97
C PRO A 42 8.64 -19.11 13.70
N GLN A 43 9.39 -20.04 13.09
CA GLN A 43 10.10 -19.75 11.84
C GLN A 43 9.13 -19.56 10.68
N ARG A 44 8.05 -20.36 10.64
CA ARG A 44 6.97 -20.20 9.67
C ARG A 44 6.19 -18.92 9.88
N ALA A 45 5.89 -18.56 11.13
CA ALA A 45 5.24 -17.29 11.44
C ALA A 45 6.08 -16.10 10.97
N ALA A 46 7.39 -16.09 11.26
CA ALA A 46 8.30 -15.05 10.79
C ALA A 46 8.40 -14.97 9.26
N PHE A 47 8.44 -16.13 8.58
CA PHE A 47 8.43 -16.19 7.12
C PHE A 47 7.13 -15.63 6.53
N ASN A 48 5.98 -15.98 7.11
CA ASN A 48 4.69 -15.45 6.69
C ASN A 48 4.62 -13.93 6.85
N GLU A 49 5.10 -13.40 7.96
CA GLU A 49 5.16 -11.95 8.20
C GLU A 49 6.12 -11.22 7.24
N GLY A 50 7.25 -11.83 6.89
CA GLY A 50 8.14 -11.27 5.85
C GLY A 50 7.42 -11.12 4.50
N ARG A 51 6.64 -12.13 4.11
CA ARG A 51 5.84 -12.08 2.87
C ARG A 51 4.71 -11.06 2.95
N ARG A 52 4.04 -10.99 4.11
CA ARG A 52 2.99 -10.00 4.38
C ARG A 52 3.53 -8.57 4.27
N SER A 53 4.68 -8.31 4.88
CA SER A 53 5.35 -7.01 4.85
C SER A 53 5.62 -6.56 3.41
N LEU A 54 6.15 -7.45 2.57
CA LEU A 54 6.39 -7.14 1.16
C LEU A 54 5.10 -6.88 0.38
N ALA A 55 4.06 -7.71 0.56
CA ALA A 55 2.78 -7.51 -0.12
C ALA A 55 2.09 -6.19 0.29
N LEU A 56 2.19 -5.82 1.57
CA LEU A 56 1.70 -4.52 2.06
C LEU A 56 2.51 -3.35 1.49
N HIS A 57 3.82 -3.52 1.30
CA HIS A 57 4.63 -2.51 0.60
C HIS A 57 4.15 -2.33 -0.85
N VAL A 58 3.88 -3.41 -1.58
CA VAL A 58 3.29 -3.33 -2.94
C VAL A 58 1.98 -2.55 -2.92
N ARG A 59 1.10 -2.81 -1.94
CA ARG A 59 -0.14 -2.04 -1.79
C ARG A 59 0.11 -0.55 -1.56
N LEU A 60 1.03 -0.20 -0.67
CA LEU A 60 1.40 1.19 -0.41
C LEU A 60 1.96 1.90 -1.66
N MET A 61 2.64 1.17 -2.54
CA MET A 61 3.13 1.71 -3.81
C MET A 61 1.99 1.95 -4.82
N LEU A 62 0.86 1.27 -4.66
CA LEU A 62 -0.34 1.39 -5.49
C LEU A 62 -1.39 2.34 -4.92
N GLU A 63 -1.26 2.74 -3.66
CA GLU A 63 -2.13 3.75 -3.07
C GLU A 63 -1.96 5.08 -3.82
N PRO A 64 -3.07 5.76 -4.17
CA PRO A 64 -3.00 7.10 -4.69
C PRO A 64 -2.21 7.97 -3.73
N LEU A 65 -1.32 8.80 -4.25
CA LEU A 65 -0.76 9.90 -3.46
C LEU A 65 -1.95 10.73 -3.03
N ALA A 66 -2.35 10.65 -1.77
CA ALA A 66 -3.31 11.59 -1.22
C ALA A 66 -2.77 12.97 -1.57
N GLU A 67 -3.53 13.74 -2.36
CA GLU A 67 -3.25 15.15 -2.55
C GLU A 67 -3.06 15.72 -1.15
N SER A 68 -1.95 16.41 -0.93
CA SER A 68 -1.64 17.06 0.33
C SER A 68 -2.62 18.22 0.58
N GLY A 69 -3.89 17.90 0.82
CA GLY A 69 -4.96 18.77 1.24
C GLY A 69 -4.94 18.90 2.75
N ARG A 70 -3.86 19.47 3.30
CA ARG A 70 -3.96 20.30 4.50
C ARG A 70 -4.16 21.74 4.04
N GLU A 71 -5.27 22.00 3.36
CA GLU A 71 -5.69 23.37 3.08
C GLU A 71 -6.38 23.93 4.33
N ASN A 72 -5.63 24.78 5.04
CA ASN A 72 -6.09 25.92 5.85
C ASN A 72 -7.29 25.74 6.79
N ALA A 73 -7.08 25.06 7.92
CA ALA A 73 -7.88 25.26 9.12
C ALA A 73 -7.51 26.58 9.85
N THR A 74 -7.48 27.73 9.17
CA THR A 74 -7.49 29.07 9.80
C THR A 74 -7.88 30.18 8.80
N GLY A 75 -8.99 29.99 8.09
CA GLY A 75 -9.63 31.06 7.33
C GLY A 75 -10.61 31.84 8.20
N GLY A 76 -10.17 32.99 8.73
CA GLY A 76 -11.04 34.15 9.02
C GLY A 76 -12.11 33.99 10.11
N ALA A 77 -11.74 34.28 11.37
CA ALA A 77 -12.66 34.93 12.29
C ALA A 77 -12.91 36.36 11.79
N GLY A 78 -13.78 36.49 10.79
CA GLY A 78 -14.34 37.74 10.33
C GLY A 78 -15.51 38.15 11.22
N ALA A 79 -15.43 39.38 11.72
CA ALA A 79 -16.44 40.08 12.50
C ALA A 79 -17.84 40.07 11.88
N THR A 80 -18.86 40.03 12.73
CA THR A 80 -20.22 40.63 12.66
C THR A 80 -21.07 39.90 13.72
N ALA A 81 -21.81 40.50 14.65
CA ALA A 81 -22.25 41.87 14.89
C ALA A 81 -22.39 42.08 16.42
#